data_AF-A0A5N9B088-F1
#
_entry.id   AF-A0A5N9B088-F1
#
_cell.length_a   1.000
_cell.length_b   1.000
_cell.length_c   1.000
_cell.angle_alpha   90.00
_cell.angle_beta   90.00
_cell.angle_gamma   90.00
#
_symmetry.space_group_name_H-M   'P 1'
#
loop_
_entity.id
_entity.type
_entity.pdbx_description
1 polymer ?
#
loop_
_entity_poly.entity_id
_entity_poly.type
_entity_poly.pdbx_seq_one_letter_code
_entity_poly.pdbx_strand_id
1 'polypeptide(L)' 'MDKNVENVVSQLRAREERGLSKYGVNTERTDLSTLEWLQHLQEELMDGAVYVEKIKQELLEK' A
#
# COMPACT_ATOMS: atom_id res chain seq x y z
N MET A 1 -15.07 -1.89 18.85
CA MET A 1 -14.11 -2.13 17.76
C MET A 1 -12.77 -1.55 18.16
N ASP A 2 -11.67 -2.15 17.74
CA ASP A 2 -10.32 -1.63 18.00
C ASP A 2 -10.10 -0.33 17.21
N LYS A 3 -9.62 0.73 17.89
CA LYS A 3 -9.47 2.06 17.26
C LYS A 3 -8.37 2.09 16.20
N ASN A 4 -7.31 1.30 16.36
CA ASN A 4 -6.24 1.22 15.38
C ASN A 4 -6.73 0.50 14.12
N VAL A 5 -7.53 -0.56 14.29
CA VAL A 5 -8.18 -1.25 13.17
C VAL A 5 -9.06 -0.28 12.38
N GLU A 6 -9.91 0.51 13.04
CA GLU A 6 -10.75 1.51 12.35
C GLU A 6 -9.96 2.58 11.61
N ASN A 7 -8.83 3.01 12.19
CA ASN A 7 -7.94 3.97 11.54
C ASN A 7 -7.28 3.38 10.29
N VAL A 8 -6.89 2.10 10.31
CA VAL A 8 -6.34 1.42 9.12
C VAL A 8 -7.43 1.26 8.05
N VAL A 9 -8.64 0.86 8.42
CA VAL A 9 -9.78 0.76 7.49
C VAL A 9 -10.06 2.11 6.81
N SER A 10 -10.05 3.20 7.57
CA SER A 10 -10.25 4.55 7.02
C SER A 10 -9.15 4.95 6.04
N GLN A 11 -7.89 4.61 6.33
CA GLN A 11 -6.78 4.86 5.42
C GLN A 11 -6.87 4.03 4.13
N LEU A 12 -7.31 2.76 4.22
CA LEU A 12 -7.53 1.90 3.06
C LEU A 12 -8.60 2.48 2.13
N ARG A 13 -9.75 2.92 2.68
CA ARG A 13 -10.81 3.58 1.90
C ARG A 13 -10.32 4.86 1.21
N ALA A 14 -9.56 5.70 1.91
CA ALA A 14 -9.00 6.92 1.32
C ALA A 14 -7.97 6.62 0.21
N ARG A 15 -7.20 5.54 0.34
CA ARG A 15 -6.29 5.08 -0.73
C ARG A 15 -7.06 4.55 -1.94
N GLU A 16 -8.11 3.76 -1.71
CA GLU A 16 -9.00 3.24 -2.74
C GLU A 16 -9.62 4.39 -3.55
N GLU A 17 -10.22 5.39 -2.89
CA GLU A 17 -10.84 6.54 -3.55
C GLU A 17 -9.86 7.32 -4.43
N ARG A 18 -8.63 7.54 -3.93
CA ARG A 18 -7.57 8.19 -4.73
C ARG A 18 -7.13 7.33 -5.91
N GLY A 19 -6.98 6.02 -5.72
CA GLY A 19 -6.63 5.09 -6.78
C GLY A 19 -7.69 5.08 -7.87
N LEU A 20 -8.97 4.97 -7.48
CA LEU A 20 -10.10 5.00 -8.41
C LEU A 20 -10.18 6.34 -9.15
N SER A 21 -10.00 7.48 -8.46
CA SER A 21 -9.98 8.79 -9.10
C SER A 21 -8.81 8.98 -10.08
N LYS A 22 -7.65 8.36 -9.81
CA LYS A 22 -6.44 8.50 -10.63
C LYS A 22 -6.42 7.57 -11.83
N TYR A 23 -6.84 6.31 -11.64
CA TYR A 23 -6.69 5.25 -12.63
C TYR A 23 -8.03 4.79 -13.24
N GLY A 24 -9.16 5.20 -12.68
CA GLY A 24 -10.51 4.82 -13.15
C GLY A 24 -10.88 3.36 -12.88
N VAL A 25 -10.03 2.61 -12.18
CA VAL A 25 -10.20 1.18 -11.91
C VAL A 25 -9.87 0.87 -10.44
N ASN A 26 -10.50 -0.19 -9.91
CA ASN A 26 -10.23 -0.75 -8.59
C ASN A 26 -9.61 -2.16 -8.73
N THR A 27 -9.53 -2.91 -7.63
CA THR A 27 -9.00 -4.28 -7.61
C THR A 27 -9.92 -5.33 -8.25
N GLU A 28 -11.14 -4.96 -8.66
CA GLU A 28 -12.06 -5.85 -9.39
C GLU A 28 -11.82 -5.83 -10.91
N ARG A 29 -10.85 -5.04 -11.38
CA ARG A 29 -10.41 -5.01 -12.77
C ARG A 29 -9.97 -6.41 -13.24
N THR A 30 -10.29 -6.76 -14.48
CA THR A 30 -10.03 -8.09 -15.05
C THR A 30 -8.96 -8.08 -16.15
N ASP A 31 -8.26 -6.97 -16.32
CA ASP A 31 -7.30 -6.73 -17.40
C ASP A 31 -5.84 -7.02 -17.00
N LEU A 32 -5.57 -7.30 -15.72
CA LEU A 32 -4.24 -7.71 -15.24
C LEU A 32 -4.17 -9.22 -15.04
N SER A 33 -3.06 -9.82 -15.45
CA SER A 33 -2.70 -11.20 -15.13
C SER A 33 -2.27 -11.36 -13.68
N THR A 34 -2.32 -12.59 -13.16
CA THR A 34 -1.79 -12.90 -11.82
C THR A 34 -0.33 -12.48 -11.64
N LEU A 35 0.49 -12.58 -12.70
CA LEU A 35 1.89 -12.20 -12.62
C LEU A 35 2.07 -10.69 -12.47
N GLU A 36 1.28 -9.88 -13.18
CA GLU A 36 1.29 -8.42 -13.03
C GLU A 36 0.81 -7.99 -11.64
N TRP A 37 -0.20 -8.66 -11.09
CA TRP A 37 -0.61 -8.45 -9.69
C TRP A 37 0.51 -8.75 -8.70
N LEU A 38 1.23 -9.85 -8.89
CA LEU A 38 2.38 -10.19 -8.04
C LEU A 38 3.52 -9.19 -8.20
N GLN A 39 3.76 -8.69 -9.40
CA GLN A 39 4.77 -7.66 -9.66
C GLN A 39 4.42 -6.36 -8.91
N HIS A 40 3.17 -5.88 -9.00
CA HIS A 40 2.73 -4.70 -8.25
C HIS A 40 2.83 -4.90 -6.73
N LEU A 41 2.47 -6.07 -6.22
CA LEU A 41 2.66 -6.40 -4.81
C LEU A 41 4.14 -6.36 -4.41
N GLN A 42 5.03 -6.92 -5.24
CA GLN A 42 6.47 -6.91 -4.98
C GLN A 42 7.01 -5.48 -4.93
N GLU A 43 6.59 -4.61 -5.84
CA GLU A 43 6.96 -3.19 -5.87
C GLU A 43 6.54 -2.46 -4.58
N GLU A 44 5.28 -2.59 -4.16
CA GLU A 44 4.78 -1.97 -2.93
C GLU A 44 5.49 -2.50 -1.67
N LEU A 45 5.87 -3.79 -1.65
CA LEU A 45 6.67 -4.37 -0.56
C LEU A 45 8.11 -3.85 -0.53
N MET A 46 8.72 -3.60 -1.69
CA MET A 46 10.06 -2.98 -1.77
C MET A 46 10.02 -1.54 -1.22
N ASP A 47 9.00 -0.76 -1.55
CA ASP A 47 8.80 0.58 -0.97
C ASP A 47 8.66 0.51 0.57
N GLY A 48 7.90 -0.47 1.06
CA GLY A 48 7.81 -0.76 2.49
C GLY A 48 9.17 -1.09 3.12
N ALA A 49 10.00 -1.89 2.47
CA ALA A 49 11.34 -2.23 2.93
C ALA A 49 12.27 -1.00 2.99
N VAL A 50 12.17 -0.08 2.02
CA VAL A 50 12.91 1.19 2.04
C VAL A 50 12.51 2.04 3.24
N TYR A 51 11.22 2.15 3.57
CA TYR A 51 10.78 2.87 4.78
C TYR A 51 11.32 2.23 6.06
N VAL A 52 11.31 0.91 6.15
CA VAL A 52 11.89 0.19 7.30
C VAL A 52 13.38 0.53 7.44
N GLU A 53 14.14 0.49 6.35
CA GLU A 53 15.58 0.80 6.38
C GLU A 53 15.84 2.26 6.80
N LYS A 54 15.07 3.21 6.26
CA LYS A 54 15.17 4.63 6.64
C LYS A 54 14.90 4.85 8.14
N ILE A 55 13.84 4.23 8.68
CA ILE A 55 13.49 4.36 10.11
C ILE A 55 14.54 3.71 10.99
N LYS A 56 15.10 2.55 10.60
CA LYS A 56 16.21 1.91 11.32
C LYS A 56 17.41 2.85 11.42
N GLN A 57 17.79 3.53 10.33
CA GLN A 57 18.88 4.50 10.35
C GLN A 57 18.60 5.63 11.34
N GLU A 58 17.39 6.21 11.32
CA GLU A 58 17.01 7.29 12.26
C GLU A 58 17.00 6.86 13.74
N LEU A 59 16.77 5.57 14.02
CA LEU A 59 16.82 5.02 15.36
C LEU A 59 18.25 4.68 15.82
N LEU A 60 19.15 4.34 14.89
CA LEU A 60 20.55 4.00 15.16
C LEU A 60 21.48 5.23 15.20
N GLU A 61 21.10 6.33 14.54
CA GLU A 61 21.82 7.61 14.55
C GLU A 61 21.53 8.48 15.80
N LYS A 62 20.71 7.98 16.74
CA LYS A 62 20.44 8.58 18.06
C LYS A 62 21.28 7.93 19.15
#